data_AF-X1MF91-F1
#
_entry.id   AF-X1MF91-F1
#
_cell.length_a   1.000
_cell.length_b   1.000
_cell.length_c   1.000
_cell.angle_alpha   90.00
_cell.angle_beta   90.00
_cell.angle_gamma   90.00
#
_symmetry.space_group_name_H-M   'P 1'
#
loop_
_entity.id
_entity.type
_entity.pdbx_description
1 polymer ?
#
loop_
_entity_poly.entity_id
_entity_poly.type
_entity_poly.pdbx_seq_one_letter_code
_entity_poly.pdbx_strand_id
1 'polypeptide(L)'
;MRLINGVEVVVIVTEIDEFVGGLSLPLHKLIDLRNLEVVFTLIKSKDRTYLLGRSRTPSVNVSEILSAFGGGGHNFAASALIKEGDLKRLEHKLYQVLEDRIEPRVTVSEVMSSPVRTASPVTSLKEAKKILNEYGVEDLPVMDDGKVVGIISR
;
A
#
# COMPACT_ATOMS: atom_id res chain seq x y z
N MET A 1 9.85 0.29 10.30
CA MET A 1 9.05 0.53 9.07
C MET A 1 9.66 -0.30 7.96
N ARG A 2 8.86 -1.01 7.19
CA ARG A 2 9.30 -1.87 6.09
C ARG A 2 8.48 -1.53 4.85
N LEU A 3 9.12 -1.42 3.70
CA LEU A 3 8.45 -1.26 2.42
C LEU A 3 8.08 -2.65 1.90
N ILE A 4 6.78 -2.91 1.70
CA ILE A 4 6.26 -4.17 1.18
C ILE A 4 5.44 -3.82 -0.06
N ASN A 5 5.90 -4.26 -1.24
CA ASN A 5 5.21 -4.04 -2.51
C ASN A 5 4.84 -2.56 -2.75
N GLY A 6 5.73 -1.63 -2.35
CA GLY A 6 5.53 -0.18 -2.49
C GLY A 6 4.66 0.47 -1.41
N VAL A 7 4.18 -0.29 -0.41
CA VAL A 7 3.42 0.21 0.73
C VAL A 7 4.31 0.25 1.98
N GLU A 8 4.33 1.38 2.69
CA GLU A 8 5.03 1.49 3.97
C GLU A 8 4.19 0.84 5.08
N VAL A 9 4.73 -0.24 5.64
CA VAL A 9 4.10 -0.98 6.74
C VAL A 9 4.93 -0.85 8.01
N VAL A 10 4.25 -0.51 9.10
CA VAL A 10 4.83 -0.52 10.44
C VAL A 10 4.26 -1.70 11.23
N VAL A 11 5.13 -2.56 11.73
CA VAL A 11 4.76 -3.61 12.69
C VAL A 11 5.35 -3.22 14.04
N ILE A 12 4.50 -3.18 15.08
CA ILE A 12 4.90 -2.92 16.46
C ILE A 12 4.73 -4.21 17.24
N VAL A 13 5.79 -4.71 17.86
CA VAL A 13 5.76 -5.92 18.69
C VAL A 13 6.09 -5.54 20.12
N THR A 14 5.27 -5.98 21.07
CA THR A 14 5.48 -5.71 22.50
C THR A 14 4.89 -6.82 23.37
N GLU A 15 5.44 -6.96 24.57
CA GLU A 15 4.95 -7.85 25.63
C GLU A 15 4.64 -7.00 26.86
N ILE A 16 3.48 -7.24 27.46
CA ILE A 16 2.99 -6.53 28.64
C ILE A 16 2.50 -7.53 29.70
N ASP A 17 2.58 -7.16 30.98
CA ASP A 17 2.25 -8.06 32.08
C ASP A 17 0.74 -8.32 32.22
N GLU A 18 -0.09 -7.29 32.05
CA GLU A 18 -1.55 -7.39 32.06
C GLU A 18 -2.21 -6.46 31.04
N PHE A 19 -3.09 -7.03 30.21
CA PHE A 19 -4.00 -6.27 29.37
C PHE A 19 -5.30 -5.98 30.15
N VAL A 20 -5.41 -4.78 30.73
CA VAL A 20 -6.63 -4.35 31.44
C VAL A 20 -7.79 -4.25 30.44
N GLY A 21 -8.91 -4.91 30.75
CA GLY A 21 -10.10 -4.93 29.89
C GLY A 21 -10.62 -3.51 29.59
N GLY A 22 -10.93 -3.23 28.32
CA GLY A 22 -11.38 -1.91 27.85
C GLY A 22 -10.33 -1.11 27.05
N LEU A 23 -9.10 -1.62 26.92
CA LEU A 23 -8.00 -0.93 26.25
C LEU A 23 -8.07 -0.90 24.70
N SER A 24 -9.06 -1.51 24.04
CA SER A 24 -9.19 -1.36 22.58
C SER A 24 -9.28 0.10 22.15
N LEU A 25 -9.98 0.94 22.93
CA LEU A 25 -10.17 2.37 22.66
C LEU A 25 -8.86 3.19 22.76
N PRO A 26 -8.08 3.14 23.86
CA PRO A 26 -6.77 3.77 23.94
C PRO A 26 -5.78 3.27 22.90
N LEU A 27 -5.82 1.97 22.55
CA LEU A 27 -4.87 1.37 21.63
C LEU A 27 -5.17 1.73 20.16
N HIS A 28 -6.46 1.77 19.79
CA HIS A 28 -6.88 2.35 18.51
C HIS A 28 -6.48 3.84 18.41
N LYS A 29 -6.59 4.61 19.50
CA LYS A 29 -6.11 6.01 19.53
C LYS A 29 -4.59 6.13 19.44
N LEU A 30 -3.82 5.24 20.08
CA LEU A 30 -2.36 5.23 20.02
C LEU A 30 -1.87 4.97 18.58
N ILE A 31 -2.56 4.08 17.88
CA ILE A 31 -2.35 3.79 16.46
C ILE A 31 -2.70 5.01 15.58
N ASP A 32 -3.82 5.70 15.86
CA ASP A 32 -4.26 6.86 15.08
C ASP A 32 -3.36 8.12 15.29
N LEU A 33 -2.59 8.20 16.37
CA LEU A 33 -1.70 9.34 16.69
C LEU A 33 -0.43 9.41 15.82
N ARG A 34 -0.04 8.29 15.20
CA ARG A 34 1.08 8.24 14.27
C ARG A 34 0.45 8.22 12.89
N ASN A 35 0.59 9.29 12.11
CA ASN A 35 0.07 9.44 10.74
C ASN A 35 0.70 8.41 9.76
N LEU A 36 0.57 7.12 10.07
CA LEU A 36 1.13 5.98 9.38
C LEU A 36 0.06 5.43 8.44
N GLU A 37 0.50 5.10 7.23
CA GLU A 37 -0.41 4.64 6.18
C GLU A 37 -0.97 3.25 6.48
N VAL A 38 -0.12 2.32 6.93
CA VAL A 38 -0.52 0.96 7.34
C VAL A 38 0.27 0.55 8.58
N VAL A 39 -0.44 0.04 9.59
CA VAL A 39 0.15 -0.36 10.86
C VAL A 39 -0.50 -1.61 11.43
N PHE A 40 0.35 -2.51 11.91
CA PHE A 40 -0.03 -3.70 12.65
C PHE A 40 0.63 -3.70 14.03
N THR A 41 -0.08 -4.21 15.03
CA THR A 41 0.47 -4.35 16.38
C THR A 41 0.28 -5.78 16.87
N LEU A 42 1.35 -6.36 17.41
CA LEU A 42 1.37 -7.65 18.11
C LEU A 42 1.66 -7.38 19.58
N ILE A 43 0.67 -7.62 20.43
CA ILE A 43 0.77 -7.37 21.87
C ILE A 43 0.54 -8.68 22.60
N LYS A 44 1.58 -9.21 23.23
CA LYS A 44 1.46 -10.37 24.11
C LYS A 44 1.14 -9.92 25.52
N SER A 45 0.16 -10.57 26.14
CA SER A 45 -0.22 -10.42 27.54
C SER A 45 -0.55 -11.79 28.10
N LYS A 46 0.23 -12.26 29.07
CA LYS A 46 0.07 -13.60 29.67
C LYS A 46 -0.03 -14.70 28.59
N ASP A 47 -1.17 -15.36 28.52
CA ASP A 47 -1.54 -16.45 27.62
C ASP A 47 -2.27 -15.95 26.37
N ARG A 48 -2.15 -14.68 25.98
CA ARG A 48 -2.86 -14.16 24.81
C ARG A 48 -1.99 -13.21 24.01
N THR A 49 -2.10 -13.29 22.69
CA THR A 49 -1.52 -12.29 21.79
C THR A 49 -2.64 -11.61 21.01
N TYR A 50 -2.66 -10.28 21.08
CA TYR A 50 -3.58 -9.42 20.34
C TYR A 50 -2.87 -8.95 19.08
N LEU A 51 -3.44 -9.26 17.91
CA LEU A 51 -3.02 -8.71 16.64
C LEU A 51 -4.05 -7.68 16.21
N LEU A 52 -3.65 -6.42 16.03
CA LEU A 52 -4.51 -5.36 15.50
C LEU A 52 -3.92 -4.84 14.20
N GLY A 53 -4.80 -4.47 13.27
CA GLY A 53 -4.41 -3.89 11.98
C GLY A 53 -5.24 -2.65 11.66
N ARG A 54 -4.57 -1.62 11.16
CA ARG A 54 -5.18 -0.41 10.61
C ARG A 54 -4.53 -0.05 9.28
N SER A 55 -5.36 0.35 8.34
CA SER A 55 -4.94 0.89 7.05
C SER A 55 -5.68 2.18 6.77
N ARG A 56 -4.99 3.17 6.21
CA ARG A 56 -5.55 4.42 5.68
C ARG A 56 -5.68 4.38 4.16
N THR A 57 -5.34 3.25 3.53
CA THR A 57 -5.34 3.08 2.09
C THR A 57 -6.16 1.85 1.67
N PRO A 58 -6.97 1.93 0.60
CA PRO A 58 -7.70 0.77 0.09
C PRO A 58 -6.77 -0.32 -0.46
N SER A 59 -5.51 0.00 -0.77
CA SER A 59 -4.51 -0.96 -1.27
C SER A 59 -4.11 -2.04 -0.26
N VAL A 60 -4.48 -1.90 1.02
CA VAL A 60 -4.26 -2.93 2.03
C VAL A 60 -5.55 -3.20 2.78
N ASN A 61 -6.14 -4.37 2.52
CA ASN A 61 -7.31 -4.86 3.24
C ASN A 61 -6.86 -5.57 4.54
N VAL A 62 -6.99 -4.88 5.69
CA VAL A 62 -6.51 -5.45 6.96
C VAL A 62 -7.37 -6.61 7.47
N SER A 63 -8.66 -6.67 7.16
CA SER A 63 -9.51 -7.78 7.60
C SER A 63 -9.11 -9.07 6.89
N GLU A 64 -8.75 -8.97 5.61
CA GLU A 64 -8.16 -10.07 4.87
C GLU A 64 -6.83 -10.49 5.48
N ILE A 65 -5.88 -9.59 5.75
CA ILE A 65 -4.60 -9.96 6.41
C ILE A 65 -4.87 -10.72 7.73
N LEU A 66 -5.73 -10.18 8.59
CA LEU A 66 -5.96 -10.74 9.93
C LEU A 66 -6.79 -12.03 9.92
N SER A 67 -7.51 -12.33 8.84
CA SER A 67 -8.20 -13.62 8.67
C SER A 67 -7.24 -14.82 8.75
N ALA A 68 -5.98 -14.67 8.33
CA ALA A 68 -4.94 -15.70 8.42
C ALA A 68 -4.53 -16.04 9.87
N PHE A 69 -4.98 -15.23 10.83
CA PHE A 69 -4.77 -15.37 12.26
C PHE A 69 -6.08 -15.67 13.02
N GLY A 70 -7.17 -15.97 12.30
CA GLY A 70 -8.49 -16.18 12.89
C GLY A 70 -9.18 -14.88 13.34
N GLY A 71 -8.71 -13.72 12.85
CA GLY A 71 -9.29 -12.42 13.12
C GLY A 71 -10.35 -12.00 12.10
N GLY A 72 -10.87 -10.79 12.30
CA GLY A 72 -11.86 -10.17 11.43
C GLY A 72 -12.08 -8.69 11.73
N GLY A 73 -12.96 -8.05 10.97
CA GLY A 73 -13.26 -6.62 11.07
C GLY A 73 -13.65 -6.03 9.72
N HIS A 74 -13.22 -4.80 9.48
CA HIS A 74 -13.44 -4.07 8.24
C HIS A 74 -12.13 -3.86 7.47
N ASN A 75 -12.23 -3.46 6.20
CA ASN A 75 -11.09 -3.31 5.30
C ASN A 75 -9.98 -2.39 5.85
N PHE A 76 -10.33 -1.41 6.68
CA PHE A 76 -9.40 -0.43 7.27
C PHE A 76 -9.06 -0.69 8.73
N ALA A 77 -9.79 -1.57 9.43
CA ALA A 77 -9.58 -1.84 10.85
C ALA A 77 -10.03 -3.25 11.20
N ALA A 78 -9.12 -4.08 11.73
CA ALA A 78 -9.41 -5.45 12.11
C ALA A 78 -8.61 -5.87 13.36
N SER A 79 -9.04 -6.96 14.00
CA SER A 79 -8.35 -7.55 15.14
C SER A 79 -8.42 -9.08 15.13
N ALA A 80 -7.41 -9.73 15.72
CA ALA A 80 -7.35 -11.17 15.95
C ALA A 80 -6.85 -11.43 17.38
N LEU A 81 -7.44 -12.43 18.03
CA LEU A 81 -7.00 -12.91 19.35
C LEU A 81 -6.40 -14.30 19.21
N ILE A 82 -5.14 -14.44 19.61
CA ILE A 82 -4.36 -15.67 19.48
C ILE A 82 -4.09 -16.21 20.88
N LYS A 83 -4.53 -17.45 21.15
CA LYS A 83 -4.47 -18.09 22.48
C LYS A 83 -3.07 -18.46 22.96
N GLU A 84 -2.11 -18.66 22.08
CA GLU A 84 -0.72 -18.92 22.48
C GLU A 84 0.16 -18.79 21.24
N GLY A 85 1.39 -18.29 21.41
CA GLY A 85 2.30 -18.15 20.30
C GLY A 85 3.58 -17.43 20.68
N ASP A 86 4.68 -17.93 20.15
CA ASP A 86 5.95 -17.21 20.16
C ASP A 86 5.80 -15.93 19.31
N LEU A 87 6.09 -14.77 19.90
CA LEU A 87 5.92 -13.47 19.24
C LEU A 87 6.74 -13.36 17.96
N LYS A 88 7.96 -13.91 17.95
CA LYS A 88 8.85 -13.88 16.78
C LYS A 88 8.31 -14.72 15.64
N ARG A 89 7.71 -15.88 15.95
CA ARG A 89 7.03 -16.72 14.95
C ARG A 89 5.78 -16.05 14.39
N LEU A 90 5.00 -15.37 15.24
CA LEU A 90 3.81 -14.63 14.81
C LEU A 90 4.17 -13.43 13.94
N GLU A 91 5.21 -12.67 14.32
CA GLU A 91 5.74 -11.57 13.53
C GLU A 91 6.23 -12.06 12.17
N HIS A 92 6.99 -13.16 12.13
CA HIS A 92 7.46 -13.75 10.88
C HIS A 92 6.30 -14.17 9.97
N LYS A 93 5.30 -14.87 10.52
CA LYS A 93 4.08 -15.25 9.79
C LYS A 93 3.33 -14.02 9.27
N LEU A 94 3.26 -12.94 10.05
CA LEU A 94 2.61 -11.70 9.64
C LEU A 94 3.31 -11.10 8.42
N TYR A 95 4.65 -11.04 8.42
CA TYR A 95 5.38 -10.56 7.25
C TYR A 95 5.16 -11.41 6.00
N GLN A 96 5.11 -12.74 6.12
CA GLN A 96 4.78 -13.61 4.99
C GLN A 96 3.39 -13.30 4.43
N VAL A 97 2.38 -13.19 5.29
CA VAL A 97 1.02 -12.86 4.86
C VAL A 97 0.95 -11.47 4.21
N LEU A 98 1.71 -10.49 4.71
CA LEU A 98 1.77 -9.15 4.14
C LEU A 98 2.42 -9.16 2.75
N GLU A 99 3.53 -9.88 2.58
CA GLU A 99 4.23 -10.03 1.30
C GLU A 99 3.34 -10.73 0.25
N ASP A 100 2.54 -11.71 0.68
CA ASP A 100 1.64 -12.48 -0.19
C ASP A 100 0.37 -11.70 -0.60
N ARG A 101 -0.16 -10.83 0.28
CA ARG A 101 -1.51 -10.24 0.12
C ARG A 101 -1.53 -8.74 -0.17
N ILE A 102 -0.43 -8.01 0.06
CA ILE A 102 -0.36 -6.60 -0.34
C ILE A 102 -0.04 -6.55 -1.83
N GLU A 103 -0.95 -6.02 -2.63
CA GLU A 103 -0.70 -5.83 -4.06
C GLU A 103 0.37 -4.74 -4.28
N PRO A 104 1.25 -4.91 -5.29
CA PRO A 104 2.20 -3.89 -5.71
C PRO A 104 1.50 -2.56 -6.02
N ARG A 105 1.94 -1.49 -5.36
CA ARG A 105 1.69 -0.13 -5.84
C ARG A 105 2.51 0.08 -7.10
N VAL A 106 1.89 -0.17 -8.25
CA VAL A 106 2.48 0.23 -9.52
C VAL A 106 2.32 1.74 -9.63
N THR A 107 3.43 2.46 -9.64
CA THR A 107 3.43 3.90 -9.85
C THR A 107 3.17 4.20 -11.32
N VAL A 108 2.56 5.36 -11.62
CA VAL A 108 2.35 5.79 -13.01
C VAL A 108 3.68 5.83 -13.77
N SER A 109 4.76 6.26 -13.12
CA SER A 109 6.11 6.25 -13.71
C SER A 109 6.62 4.86 -14.09
N GLU A 110 6.22 3.80 -13.39
CA GLU A 110 6.62 2.42 -13.71
C GLU A 110 5.84 1.84 -14.89
N VAL A 111 4.65 2.38 -15.18
CA VAL A 111 3.82 1.96 -16.33
C VAL A 111 4.05 2.86 -17.55
N MET A 112 4.48 4.09 -17.34
CA MET A 112 4.70 5.07 -18.41
C MET A 112 5.80 4.63 -19.38
N SER A 113 5.51 4.73 -20.67
CA SER A 113 6.52 4.62 -21.73
C SER A 113 7.52 5.77 -21.62
N SER A 114 8.81 5.43 -21.51
CA SER A 114 9.92 6.39 -21.44
C SER A 114 11.00 6.08 -22.48
N PRO A 115 11.57 7.09 -23.17
CA PRO A 115 11.20 8.51 -23.11
C PRO A 115 9.84 8.78 -23.78
N VAL A 116 9.05 9.69 -23.20
CA VAL A 116 7.79 10.15 -23.81
C VAL A 116 8.10 10.81 -25.14
N ARG A 117 7.47 10.34 -26.22
CA ARG A 117 7.55 10.98 -27.53
C ARG A 117 6.62 12.18 -27.56
N THR A 118 7.07 13.28 -28.14
CA THR A 118 6.32 14.53 -28.18
C THR A 118 6.42 15.18 -29.57
N ALA A 119 5.45 16.01 -29.91
CA ALA A 119 5.50 16.93 -31.05
C ALA A 119 5.78 18.35 -30.55
N SER A 120 6.16 19.25 -31.47
CA SER A 120 6.13 20.70 -31.21
C SER A 120 4.93 21.34 -31.91
N PRO A 121 4.55 22.59 -31.59
CA PRO A 121 3.45 23.28 -32.27
C PRO A 121 3.64 23.42 -33.78
N VAL A 122 4.89 23.35 -34.28
CA VAL A 122 5.21 23.45 -35.71
C VAL A 122 5.34 22.08 -36.39
N THR A 123 5.21 20.98 -35.66
CA THR A 123 5.25 19.62 -36.22
C THR A 123 4.07 19.41 -37.16
N SER A 124 4.33 18.95 -38.38
CA SER A 124 3.26 18.72 -39.36
C SER A 124 2.41 17.50 -38.98
N LEU A 125 1.14 17.48 -39.40
CA LEU A 125 0.26 16.33 -39.19
C LEU A 125 0.82 15.04 -39.82
N LYS A 126 1.53 15.15 -40.95
CA LYS A 126 2.15 14.01 -41.62
C LYS A 126 3.27 13.39 -40.77
N GLU A 127 4.11 14.22 -40.14
CA GLU A 127 5.16 13.76 -39.23
C GLU A 127 4.58 13.21 -37.94
N ALA A 128 3.59 13.89 -37.35
CA ALA A 128 2.89 13.40 -36.16
C ALA A 128 2.29 12.01 -36.41
N LYS A 129 1.59 11.81 -37.54
CA LYS A 129 1.06 10.50 -37.94
C LYS A 129 2.15 9.43 -38.12
N LYS A 130 3.31 9.82 -38.65
CA LYS A 130 4.46 8.91 -38.77
C LYS A 130 4.93 8.46 -37.38
N ILE A 131 5.07 9.38 -36.43
CA ILE A 131 5.49 9.08 -35.05
C ILE A 131 4.47 8.15 -34.37
N LEU A 132 3.17 8.50 -34.42
CA LEU A 132 2.10 7.68 -33.81
C LEU A 132 2.13 6.22 -34.32
N ASN A 133 2.38 6.01 -35.61
CA ASN A 133 2.45 4.69 -36.21
C ASN A 133 3.76 3.95 -35.92
N GLU A 134 4.90 4.63 -36.05
CA GLU A 134 6.23 4.05 -35.87
C GLU A 134 6.45 3.56 -34.44
N TYR A 135 5.93 4.31 -33.46
CA TYR A 135 6.08 3.99 -32.04
C TYR A 135 4.85 3.30 -31.44
N GLY A 136 3.79 3.07 -32.23
CA GLY A 136 2.57 2.39 -31.79
C GLY A 136 1.81 3.12 -30.67
N VAL A 137 2.01 4.43 -30.51
CA VAL A 137 1.36 5.25 -29.47
C VAL A 137 0.07 5.89 -29.99
N GLU A 138 -0.99 5.87 -29.18
CA GLU A 138 -2.32 6.44 -29.50
C GLU A 138 -2.30 7.97 -29.54
N ASP A 139 -1.57 8.56 -28.59
CA ASP A 139 -1.53 10.00 -28.34
C ASP A 139 -0.10 10.52 -28.35
N LEU A 140 0.06 11.72 -28.88
CA LEU A 140 1.33 12.44 -28.94
C LEU A 140 1.15 13.83 -28.29
N PRO A 141 1.71 14.06 -27.09
CA PRO A 141 1.69 15.38 -26.46
C PRO A 141 2.43 16.41 -27.32
N VAL A 142 1.83 17.59 -27.48
CA VAL A 142 2.46 18.76 -28.12
C VAL A 142 3.11 19.59 -27.02
N MET A 143 4.43 19.75 -27.09
CA MET A 143 5.25 20.47 -26.13
C MET A 143 5.74 21.78 -26.72
N ASP A 144 5.60 22.86 -25.96
CA ASP A 144 6.17 24.18 -26.26
C ASP A 144 6.83 24.74 -24.99
N ASP A 145 8.10 25.16 -25.08
CA ASP A 145 8.89 25.67 -23.95
C ASP A 145 8.76 24.85 -22.64
N GLY A 146 8.81 23.52 -22.75
CA GLY A 146 8.74 22.60 -21.61
C GLY A 146 7.33 22.41 -21.03
N LYS A 147 6.29 22.96 -21.66
CA LYS A 147 4.89 22.79 -21.26
C LYS A 147 4.10 22.00 -22.30
N VAL A 148 3.17 21.18 -21.83
CA VAL A 148 2.17 20.54 -22.70
C VAL A 148 1.15 21.61 -23.11
N VAL A 149 1.04 21.88 -24.41
CA VAL A 149 0.09 22.85 -24.99
C VAL A 149 -1.04 22.19 -25.78
N GLY A 150 -0.95 20.88 -26.01
CA GLY A 150 -1.98 20.13 -26.72
C GLY A 150 -1.68 18.63 -26.79
N ILE A 151 -2.59 17.89 -27.44
CA ILE A 151 -2.48 16.46 -27.70
C ILE A 151 -2.91 16.21 -29.15
N ILE A 152 -2.17 15.35 -29.86
CA ILE A 152 -2.55 14.81 -31.16
C ILE A 152 -2.86 13.33 -30.99
N SER A 153 -4.09 12.93 -31.30
CA SER A 153 -4.55 11.53 -31.25
C SER A 153 -4.63 10.94 -32.65
N ARG A 154 -4.48 9.61 -32.76
CA ARG A 154 -4.44 8.87 -34.04
C ARG A 154 -5.73 8.93 -34.86
#